data_AF-A0A8T4EBA7-F1
#
_entry.id   AF-A0A8T4EBA7-F1
#
_cell.length_a   1.000
_cell.length_b   1.000
_cell.length_c   1.000
_cell.angle_alpha   90.00
_cell.angle_beta   90.00
_cell.angle_gamma   90.00
#
_symmetry.space_group_name_H-M   'P 1'
#
loop_
_entity.id
_entity.type
_entity.pdbx_description
1 polymer ?
#
loop_
_entity_poly.entity_id
_entity_poly.type
_entity_poly.pdbx_seq_one_letter_code
_entity_poly.pdbx_strand_id
1 'polypeptide(L)'
;MLTENYLDRSSILNHFEAILGFQEKIAEYVDKRLSLKNEILDESWEEKRKEAFKFVRTLIDKYAFSIDLPRDNLGIMAQAIVTYLLNIQHAFLQVLVKIDMLHHKAFNEIYMDSMTNISAKVHEMVTNLKLMINHRAQNSQDAENALELIIKLERQIDEDNIVICRQISVATNGDSDFICYMMRKIVSDLEHISDFVKECAEIVAEI
;
A
#
# COMPACT_ATOMS: atom_id res chain seq x y z
N MET A 1 13.09 -16.37 -36.04
CA MET A 1 13.66 -15.52 -34.97
C MET A 1 12.69 -14.37 -34.77
N LEU A 2 11.90 -14.41 -33.70
CA LEU A 2 11.11 -13.24 -33.30
C LEU A 2 12.14 -12.21 -32.81
N THR A 3 12.17 -11.03 -33.42
CA THR A 3 12.80 -9.87 -32.81
C THR A 3 12.10 -9.65 -31.47
N GLU A 4 12.78 -9.97 -30.38
CA GLU A 4 12.24 -9.81 -29.03
C GLU A 4 12.09 -8.30 -28.79
N ASN A 5 10.88 -7.77 -28.94
CA ASN A 5 10.53 -6.38 -28.63
C ASN A 5 10.41 -6.23 -27.11
N TYR A 6 11.54 -6.21 -26.42
CA TYR A 6 11.57 -5.93 -24.99
C TYR A 6 11.24 -4.47 -24.70
N LEU A 7 10.63 -4.24 -23.54
CA LEU A 7 10.33 -2.90 -23.05
C LEU A 7 11.62 -2.18 -22.65
N ASP A 8 11.68 -0.88 -22.95
CA ASP A 8 12.72 0.00 -22.44
C ASP A 8 12.42 0.46 -21.00
N ARG A 9 13.43 1.04 -20.35
CA ARG A 9 13.33 1.58 -18.98
C ARG A 9 12.14 2.52 -18.80
N SER A 10 11.91 3.44 -19.75
CA SER A 10 10.83 4.42 -19.64
C SER A 10 9.46 3.75 -19.67
N SER A 11 9.29 2.77 -20.56
CA SER A 11 8.04 2.01 -20.68
C SER A 11 7.76 1.20 -19.41
N ILE A 12 8.79 0.56 -18.83
CA ILE A 12 8.68 -0.17 -17.56
C ILE A 12 8.23 0.75 -16.42
N LEU A 13 8.88 1.91 -16.26
CA LEU A 13 8.52 2.89 -15.23
C LEU A 13 7.09 3.42 -15.41
N ASN A 14 6.66 3.67 -16.65
CA ASN A 14 5.28 4.08 -16.93
C ASN A 14 4.26 3.00 -16.54
N HIS A 15 4.57 1.72 -16.73
CA HIS A 15 3.73 0.62 -16.27
C HIS A 15 3.63 0.58 -14.74
N PHE A 16 4.75 0.79 -14.02
CA PHE A 16 4.74 0.87 -12.56
C PHE A 16 3.93 2.06 -12.06
N GLU A 17 4.10 3.24 -12.63
CA GLU A 17 3.29 4.43 -12.29
C GLU A 17 1.80 4.14 -12.48
N ALA A 18 1.43 3.52 -13.60
CA ALA A 18 0.05 3.19 -13.89
C ALA A 18 -0.56 2.20 -12.89
N ILE A 19 0.22 1.24 -12.38
CA ILE A 19 -0.21 0.30 -11.33
C ILE A 19 -0.35 1.02 -10.00
N LEU A 20 0.65 1.81 -9.60
CA LEU A 20 0.65 2.57 -8.36
C LEU A 20 -0.48 3.60 -8.32
N GLY A 21 -0.88 4.17 -9.45
CA GLY A 21 -2.05 5.05 -9.52
C GLY A 21 -3.36 4.39 -9.08
N PHE A 22 -3.49 3.06 -9.17
CA PHE A 22 -4.64 2.33 -8.59
C PHE A 22 -4.42 2.01 -7.11
N GLN A 23 -3.19 1.63 -6.75
CA GLN A 23 -2.85 1.31 -5.35
C GLN A 23 -2.97 2.54 -4.45
N GLU A 24 -2.56 3.72 -4.93
CA GLU A 24 -2.73 5.02 -4.27
C GLU A 24 -4.21 5.32 -3.98
N LYS A 25 -5.10 5.11 -4.96
CA LYS A 25 -6.55 5.28 -4.75
C LYS A 25 -7.09 4.35 -3.68
N ILE A 26 -6.63 3.10 -3.65
CA ILE A 26 -7.03 2.15 -2.62
C ILE A 26 -6.49 2.59 -1.25
N ALA A 27 -5.24 3.05 -1.18
CA ALA A 27 -4.63 3.57 0.03
C ALA A 27 -5.40 4.78 0.57
N GLU A 28 -5.75 5.74 -0.30
CA GLU A 28 -6.58 6.90 0.05
C GLU A 28 -7.95 6.48 0.60
N TYR A 29 -8.57 5.44 0.04
CA TYR A 29 -9.84 4.93 0.54
C TYR A 29 -9.73 4.26 1.90
N VAL A 30 -8.69 3.44 2.10
CA VAL A 30 -8.39 2.81 3.40
C VAL A 30 -8.15 3.89 4.45
N ASP A 31 -7.33 4.87 4.14
CA ASP A 31 -7.01 5.99 5.02
C ASP A 31 -8.26 6.78 5.42
N LYS A 32 -9.05 7.22 4.44
CA LYS A 32 -10.33 7.91 4.71
C LYS A 32 -11.26 7.06 5.58
N ARG A 33 -11.34 5.74 5.35
CA ARG A 33 -12.22 4.86 6.10
C ARG A 33 -11.78 4.70 7.55
N LEU A 34 -10.49 4.51 7.78
CA LEU A 34 -9.93 4.36 9.13
C LEU A 34 -9.93 5.70 9.90
N SER A 35 -9.92 6.82 9.20
CA SER A 35 -9.98 8.18 9.77
C SER A 35 -11.37 8.66 10.20
N LEU A 36 -12.44 8.06 9.70
CA LEU A 36 -13.81 8.58 9.87
C LEU A 36 -14.41 8.21 11.23
N LYS A 37 -14.65 9.21 12.09
CA LYS A 37 -15.39 9.06 13.36
C LYS A 37 -16.88 8.78 13.12
N ASN A 38 -17.22 7.49 13.17
CA ASN A 38 -18.49 6.81 13.48
C ASN A 38 -19.89 7.28 13.03
N GLU A 39 -20.11 8.41 12.35
CA GLU A 39 -21.50 8.89 12.15
C GLU A 39 -21.96 9.18 10.70
N ILE A 40 -21.13 9.01 9.65
CA ILE A 40 -21.51 9.42 8.28
C ILE A 40 -21.26 8.33 7.21
N LEU A 41 -21.41 7.04 7.54
CA LEU A 41 -20.66 6.00 6.81
C LEU A 41 -21.38 4.90 6.04
N ASP A 42 -22.71 4.82 5.99
CA ASP A 42 -23.32 3.60 5.44
C ASP A 42 -23.48 3.54 3.92
N GLU A 43 -23.88 4.61 3.22
CA GLU A 43 -24.13 4.50 1.77
C GLU A 43 -22.86 4.62 0.92
N SER A 44 -21.88 5.47 1.30
CA SER A 44 -20.70 5.69 0.47
C SER A 44 -19.63 4.60 0.56
N TRP A 45 -19.59 3.81 1.64
CA TRP A 45 -18.58 2.77 1.82
C TRP A 45 -18.81 1.59 0.89
N GLU A 46 -20.06 1.13 0.76
CA GLU A 46 -20.38 -0.02 -0.09
C GLU A 46 -20.01 0.24 -1.56
N GLU A 47 -20.31 1.45 -2.05
CA GLU A 47 -19.99 1.88 -3.41
C GLU A 47 -18.48 2.00 -3.63
N LYS A 48 -17.76 2.68 -2.73
CA LYS A 48 -16.30 2.83 -2.81
C LYS A 48 -15.58 1.49 -2.69
N ARG A 49 -16.08 0.59 -1.86
CA ARG A 49 -15.57 -0.78 -1.77
C ARG A 49 -15.73 -1.51 -3.10
N LYS A 50 -16.93 -1.48 -3.70
CA LYS A 50 -17.16 -2.06 -5.04
C LYS A 50 -16.21 -1.47 -6.08
N GLU A 51 -15.94 -0.18 -6.01
CA GLU A 51 -14.95 0.50 -6.86
C GLU A 51 -13.52 -0.01 -6.60
N ALA A 52 -13.10 -0.14 -5.35
CA ALA A 52 -11.78 -0.68 -4.98
C ALA A 52 -11.60 -2.12 -5.50
N PHE A 53 -12.60 -2.99 -5.34
CA PHE A 53 -12.55 -4.35 -5.91
C PHE A 53 -12.50 -4.34 -7.45
N LYS A 54 -13.17 -3.37 -8.09
CA LYS A 54 -13.08 -3.19 -9.55
C LYS A 54 -11.66 -2.79 -9.96
N PHE A 55 -11.01 -1.88 -9.23
CA PHE A 55 -9.61 -1.52 -9.45
C PHE A 55 -8.68 -2.73 -9.32
N VAL A 56 -8.83 -3.51 -8.23
CA VAL A 56 -8.07 -4.75 -8.02
C VAL A 56 -8.24 -5.73 -9.18
N ARG A 57 -9.47 -5.91 -9.68
CA ARG A 57 -9.73 -6.79 -10.83
C ARG A 57 -9.05 -6.31 -12.10
N THR A 58 -9.05 -5.00 -12.37
CA THR A 58 -8.42 -4.42 -13.56
C THR A 58 -6.89 -4.39 -13.51
N LEU A 59 -6.30 -4.59 -12.33
CA LEU A 59 -4.84 -4.64 -12.18
C LEU A 59 -4.22 -5.89 -12.82
N ILE A 60 -4.94 -7.01 -12.88
CA ILE A 60 -4.43 -8.27 -13.48
C ILE A 60 -3.90 -8.02 -14.92
N ASP A 61 -4.72 -7.36 -15.74
CA ASP A 61 -4.35 -7.05 -17.13
C ASP A 61 -3.17 -6.07 -17.21
N LYS A 62 -3.00 -5.22 -16.18
CA LYS A 62 -1.90 -4.25 -16.11
C LYS A 62 -0.57 -4.88 -15.76
N TYR A 63 -0.53 -6.09 -15.20
CA TYR A 63 0.71 -6.84 -14.97
C TYR A 63 1.13 -7.66 -16.20
N ALA A 64 0.30 -7.74 -17.25
CA ALA A 64 0.61 -8.54 -18.44
C ALA A 64 1.88 -8.08 -19.17
N PHE A 65 2.27 -6.80 -19.06
CA PHE A 65 3.53 -6.27 -19.61
C PHE A 65 4.79 -6.99 -19.09
N SER A 66 4.70 -7.68 -17.95
CA SER A 66 5.83 -8.41 -17.37
C SER A 66 6.39 -9.50 -18.30
N ILE A 67 5.60 -9.98 -19.27
CA ILE A 67 6.06 -10.92 -20.30
C ILE A 67 7.10 -10.31 -21.25
N ASP A 68 7.06 -8.98 -21.42
CA ASP A 68 7.90 -8.22 -22.35
C ASP A 68 9.09 -7.55 -21.63
N LEU A 69 9.38 -7.93 -20.38
CA LEU A 69 10.56 -7.46 -19.65
C LEU A 69 11.86 -7.98 -20.29
N PRO A 70 12.93 -7.16 -20.33
CA PRO A 70 14.22 -7.58 -20.87
C PRO A 70 14.83 -8.71 -20.04
N ARG A 71 15.70 -9.52 -20.65
CA ARG A 71 16.40 -10.63 -19.97
C ARG A 71 17.77 -10.21 -19.43
N ASP A 72 17.84 -9.02 -18.86
CA ASP A 72 19.05 -8.43 -18.27
C ASP A 72 18.81 -7.99 -16.82
N ASN A 73 19.76 -7.24 -16.24
CA ASN A 73 19.64 -6.77 -14.87
C ASN A 73 18.42 -5.86 -14.67
N LEU A 74 18.08 -5.02 -15.66
CA LEU A 74 16.90 -4.16 -15.59
C LEU A 74 15.61 -5.00 -15.49
N GLY A 75 15.51 -6.07 -16.26
CA GLY A 75 14.37 -6.98 -16.19
C GLY A 75 14.26 -7.71 -14.85
N ILE A 76 15.39 -8.12 -14.26
CA ILE A 76 15.42 -8.77 -12.94
C ILE A 76 14.90 -7.80 -11.87
N MET A 77 15.41 -6.56 -11.86
CA MET A 77 14.96 -5.50 -10.94
C MET A 77 13.48 -5.19 -11.14
N ALA A 78 13.03 -5.08 -12.40
CA ALA A 78 11.64 -4.83 -12.73
C ALA A 78 10.71 -5.96 -12.24
N GLN A 79 11.12 -7.22 -12.37
CA GLN A 79 10.36 -8.38 -11.90
C GLN A 79 10.25 -8.41 -10.37
N ALA A 80 11.30 -7.97 -9.67
CA ALA A 80 11.26 -7.82 -8.21
C ALA A 80 10.25 -6.74 -7.80
N ILE A 81 10.25 -5.57 -8.47
CA ILE A 81 9.23 -4.52 -8.25
C ILE A 81 7.82 -5.05 -8.51
N VAL A 82 7.60 -5.78 -9.62
CA VAL A 82 6.29 -6.40 -9.92
C VAL A 82 5.81 -7.28 -8.75
N THR A 83 6.70 -8.06 -8.16
CA THR A 83 6.39 -8.95 -7.03
C THR A 83 5.95 -8.14 -5.80
N TYR A 84 6.68 -7.09 -5.45
CA TYR A 84 6.31 -6.23 -4.33
C TYR A 84 5.01 -5.45 -4.60
N LEU A 85 4.78 -4.95 -5.82
CA LEU A 85 3.51 -4.33 -6.19
C LEU A 85 2.33 -5.31 -6.03
N LEU A 86 2.49 -6.57 -6.42
CA LEU A 86 1.46 -7.60 -6.20
C LEU A 86 1.20 -7.85 -4.70
N ASN A 87 2.25 -7.89 -3.89
CA ASN A 87 2.13 -8.05 -2.45
C ASN A 87 1.41 -6.87 -1.78
N ILE A 88 1.72 -5.63 -2.20
CA ILE A 88 1.01 -4.41 -1.78
C ILE A 88 -0.49 -4.53 -2.12
N GLN A 89 -0.81 -4.89 -3.35
CA GLN A 89 -2.21 -5.09 -3.77
C GLN A 89 -2.91 -6.14 -2.91
N HIS A 90 -2.26 -7.27 -2.65
CA HIS A 90 -2.83 -8.34 -1.85
C HIS A 90 -3.09 -7.89 -0.41
N ALA A 91 -2.14 -7.21 0.22
CA ALA A 91 -2.29 -6.70 1.58
C ALA A 91 -3.41 -5.67 1.67
N PHE A 92 -3.52 -4.73 0.72
CA PHE A 92 -4.66 -3.80 0.68
C PHE A 92 -6.00 -4.51 0.58
N LEU A 93 -6.10 -5.57 -0.23
CA LEU A 93 -7.31 -6.37 -0.34
C LEU A 93 -7.69 -7.01 1.00
N GLN A 94 -6.70 -7.54 1.72
CA GLN A 94 -6.93 -8.09 3.05
C GLN A 94 -7.41 -7.03 4.03
N VAL A 95 -6.82 -5.83 4.02
CA VAL A 95 -7.26 -4.70 4.84
C VAL A 95 -8.72 -4.34 4.57
N LEU A 96 -9.12 -4.20 3.30
CA LEU A 96 -10.50 -3.89 2.92
C LEU A 96 -11.50 -4.94 3.44
N VAL A 97 -11.20 -6.22 3.26
CA VAL A 97 -12.04 -7.32 3.77
C VAL A 97 -12.09 -7.30 5.29
N LYS A 98 -10.96 -7.06 5.96
CA LYS A 98 -10.89 -7.01 7.43
C LYS A 98 -11.69 -5.84 8.00
N ILE A 99 -11.70 -4.69 7.33
CA ILE A 99 -12.56 -3.55 7.66
C ILE A 99 -14.04 -3.94 7.57
N ASP A 100 -14.46 -4.67 6.54
CA ASP A 100 -15.84 -5.12 6.41
C ASP A 100 -16.27 -6.10 7.49
N MET A 101 -15.39 -7.04 7.84
CA MET A 101 -15.64 -8.06 8.86
C MET A 101 -15.92 -7.46 10.26
N LEU A 102 -15.59 -6.19 10.48
CA LEU A 102 -15.86 -5.46 11.72
C LEU A 102 -17.33 -5.00 11.85
N HIS A 103 -18.18 -5.18 10.82
CA HIS A 103 -19.65 -5.08 10.84
C HIS A 103 -20.24 -3.93 11.71
N HIS A 104 -19.93 -2.67 11.39
CA HIS A 104 -20.51 -1.47 12.02
C HIS A 104 -20.40 -1.38 13.55
N LYS A 105 -19.58 -2.21 14.21
CA LYS A 105 -19.32 -2.04 15.64
C LYS A 105 -18.57 -0.74 15.85
N ALA A 106 -19.11 0.11 16.72
CA ALA A 106 -18.55 1.42 17.02
C ALA A 106 -17.11 1.28 17.53
N PHE A 107 -16.17 1.79 16.73
CA PHE A 107 -14.73 1.80 16.97
C PHE A 107 -14.29 2.84 18.04
N ASN A 108 -15.27 3.46 18.71
CA ASN A 108 -15.16 4.79 19.30
C ASN A 108 -14.33 4.87 20.57
N GLU A 109 -14.12 3.76 21.25
CA GLU A 109 -13.57 3.82 22.61
C GLU A 109 -12.08 3.49 22.65
N ILE A 110 -11.50 3.00 21.55
CA ILE A 110 -10.26 2.25 21.65
C ILE A 110 -9.09 2.92 20.88
N TYR A 111 -9.00 3.04 19.55
CA TYR A 111 -7.71 3.52 18.92
C TYR A 111 -7.81 4.28 17.58
N MET A 112 -8.82 5.14 17.40
CA MET A 112 -9.03 5.86 16.13
C MET A 112 -7.83 6.74 15.71
N ASP A 113 -7.26 7.50 16.64
CA ASP A 113 -6.22 8.47 16.29
C ASP A 113 -4.89 7.78 15.88
N SER A 114 -4.51 6.67 16.54
CA SER A 114 -3.31 5.90 16.16
C SER A 114 -3.51 5.12 14.84
N MET A 115 -4.69 4.56 14.60
CA MET A 115 -5.03 3.89 13.33
C MET A 115 -5.05 4.86 12.15
N THR A 116 -5.52 6.10 12.38
CA THR A 116 -5.48 7.20 11.41
C THR A 116 -4.04 7.55 11.05
N ASN A 117 -3.16 7.62 12.05
CA ASN A 117 -1.75 7.99 11.82
C ASN A 117 -1.02 6.96 10.96
N ILE A 118 -1.19 5.66 11.23
CA ILE A 118 -0.52 4.62 10.44
C ILE A 118 -1.08 4.55 9.00
N SER A 119 -2.41 4.67 8.81
CA SER A 119 -2.99 4.63 7.46
C SER A 119 -2.59 5.83 6.60
N ALA A 120 -2.52 7.02 7.21
CA ALA A 120 -2.08 8.23 6.53
C ALA A 120 -0.61 8.14 6.08
N LYS A 121 0.27 7.59 6.93
CA LYS A 121 1.68 7.36 6.59
C LYS A 121 1.84 6.33 5.46
N VAL A 122 1.07 5.24 5.50
CA VAL A 122 1.07 4.24 4.40
C VAL A 122 0.61 4.86 3.09
N HIS A 123 -0.46 5.66 3.11
CA HIS A 123 -0.92 6.40 1.93
C HIS A 123 0.18 7.34 1.40
N GLU A 124 0.81 8.11 2.29
CA GLU A 124 1.92 9.00 1.94
C GLU A 124 3.11 8.23 1.32
N MET A 125 3.46 7.05 1.85
CA MET A 125 4.51 6.20 1.28
C MET A 125 4.18 5.75 -0.15
N VAL A 126 2.95 5.30 -0.41
CA VAL A 126 2.53 4.86 -1.76
C VAL A 126 2.55 6.02 -2.75
N THR A 127 2.07 7.21 -2.34
CA THR A 127 2.15 8.43 -3.15
C THR A 127 3.61 8.80 -3.45
N ASN A 128 4.50 8.74 -2.45
CA ASN A 128 5.91 9.04 -2.66
C ASN A 128 6.62 8.01 -3.55
N LEU A 129 6.27 6.73 -3.48
CA LEU A 129 6.81 5.71 -4.40
C LEU A 129 6.42 6.00 -5.85
N LYS A 130 5.17 6.40 -6.08
CA LYS A 130 4.70 6.84 -7.40
C LYS A 130 5.45 8.07 -7.89
N LEU A 131 5.63 9.08 -7.03
CA LEU A 131 6.42 10.28 -7.36
C LEU A 131 7.88 9.92 -7.67
N MET A 132 8.48 9.02 -6.90
CA MET A 132 9.84 8.55 -7.12
C MET A 132 10.01 7.90 -8.50
N ILE A 133 9.07 7.07 -8.93
CA ILE A 133 9.07 6.48 -10.28
C ILE A 133 9.02 7.57 -11.36
N ASN A 134 8.20 8.60 -11.17
CA ASN A 134 8.11 9.73 -12.10
C ASN A 134 9.41 10.55 -12.14
N HIS A 135 10.01 10.81 -10.98
CA HIS A 135 11.31 11.47 -10.88
C HIS A 135 12.41 10.65 -11.55
N ARG A 136 12.42 9.32 -11.37
CA ARG A 136 13.36 8.41 -12.03
C ARG A 136 13.18 8.36 -13.55
N ALA A 137 11.94 8.40 -14.04
CA ALA A 137 11.67 8.48 -15.48
C ALA A 137 12.23 9.77 -16.09
N GLN A 138 12.29 10.86 -15.30
CA GLN A 138 12.81 12.16 -15.69
C GLN A 138 14.29 12.38 -15.36
N ASN A 139 14.98 11.40 -14.75
CA ASN A 139 16.33 11.53 -14.21
C ASN A 139 16.50 12.71 -13.22
N SER A 140 15.48 12.98 -12.40
CA SER A 140 15.54 14.00 -11.35
C SER A 140 16.20 13.48 -10.08
N GLN A 141 16.98 14.33 -9.42
CA GLN A 141 17.56 14.06 -8.09
C GLN A 141 16.48 13.94 -6.99
N ASP A 142 15.28 14.44 -7.24
CA ASP A 142 14.16 14.37 -6.28
C ASP A 142 13.74 12.92 -5.94
N ALA A 143 14.15 11.95 -6.75
CA ALA A 143 13.96 10.54 -6.44
C ALA A 143 14.67 10.09 -5.15
N GLU A 144 15.83 10.67 -4.83
CA GLU A 144 16.55 10.35 -3.58
C GLU A 144 15.83 10.94 -2.37
N ASN A 145 15.30 12.17 -2.49
CA ASN A 145 14.48 12.79 -1.43
C ASN A 145 13.24 11.94 -1.13
N ALA A 146 12.59 11.40 -2.17
CA ALA A 146 11.44 10.51 -2.02
C ALA A 146 11.82 9.19 -1.32
N LEU A 147 12.98 8.60 -1.66
CA LEU A 147 13.50 7.40 -1.00
C LEU A 147 13.77 7.65 0.49
N GLU A 148 14.45 8.74 0.84
CA GLU A 148 14.74 9.09 2.24
C GLU A 148 13.46 9.27 3.05
N LEU A 149 12.44 9.89 2.46
CA LEU A 149 11.14 10.05 3.09
C LEU A 149 10.44 8.69 3.29
N ILE A 150 10.46 7.81 2.30
CA ILE A 150 9.89 6.46 2.40
C ILE A 150 10.55 5.66 3.53
N ILE A 151 11.90 5.65 3.60
CA ILE A 151 12.64 4.97 4.68
C ILE A 151 12.30 5.56 6.04
N LYS A 152 12.15 6.89 6.13
CA LYS A 152 11.75 7.55 7.37
C LYS A 152 10.33 7.15 7.79
N LEU A 153 9.39 7.11 6.85
CA LEU A 153 7.99 6.77 7.12
C LEU A 153 7.84 5.30 7.55
N GLU A 154 8.58 4.36 6.94
CA GLU A 154 8.59 2.95 7.35
C GLU A 154 8.97 2.79 8.83
N ARG A 155 10.08 3.40 9.26
CA ARG A 155 10.49 3.37 10.67
C ARG A 155 9.44 3.93 11.61
N GLN A 156 8.76 5.00 11.18
CA GLN A 156 7.68 5.59 11.98
C GLN A 156 6.44 4.70 12.04
N ILE A 157 6.19 3.87 11.02
CA ILE A 157 5.11 2.90 10.99
C ILE A 157 5.44 1.71 11.89
N ASP A 158 6.68 1.22 11.91
CA ASP A 158 7.13 0.19 12.85
C ASP A 158 6.92 0.61 14.31
N GLU A 159 7.32 1.84 14.63
CA GLU A 159 7.13 2.43 15.95
C GLU A 159 5.63 2.54 16.30
N ASP A 160 4.81 3.04 15.38
CA ASP A 160 3.37 3.13 15.55
C ASP A 160 2.73 1.75 15.75
N ASN A 161 3.15 0.72 15.00
CA ASN A 161 2.64 -0.65 15.13
C ASN A 161 2.85 -1.18 16.56
N ILE A 162 4.06 -1.00 17.12
CA ILE A 162 4.37 -1.40 18.50
C ILE A 162 3.46 -0.67 19.49
N VAL A 163 3.30 0.65 19.32
CA VAL A 163 2.46 1.48 20.19
C VAL A 163 1.01 1.03 20.11
N ILE A 164 0.45 0.84 18.91
CA ILE A 164 -0.93 0.41 18.67
C ILE A 164 -1.18 -0.99 19.25
N CYS A 165 -0.28 -1.94 19.03
CA CYS A 165 -0.41 -3.29 19.56
C CYS A 165 -0.42 -3.32 21.10
N ARG A 166 0.43 -2.48 21.72
CA ARG A 166 0.45 -2.31 23.18
C ARG A 166 -0.84 -1.68 23.69
N GLN A 167 -1.29 -0.63 23.01
CA GLN A 167 -2.54 0.05 23.24
C GLN A 167 -3.71 -0.95 23.22
N ILE A 168 -3.88 -1.73 22.14
CA ILE A 168 -4.91 -2.78 22.03
C ILE A 168 -4.86 -3.73 23.23
N SER A 169 -3.67 -4.15 23.66
CA SER A 169 -3.51 -5.05 24.81
C SER A 169 -3.97 -4.42 26.13
N VAL A 170 -3.76 -3.11 26.31
CA VAL A 170 -4.16 -2.39 27.53
C VAL A 170 -5.68 -2.16 27.55
N ALA A 171 -6.28 -1.67 26.47
CA ALA A 171 -7.73 -1.43 26.43
C ALA A 171 -8.56 -2.71 26.64
N THR A 172 -8.00 -3.86 26.25
CA THR A 172 -8.67 -5.16 26.36
C THR A 172 -8.42 -5.85 27.69
N ASN A 173 -7.58 -5.30 28.58
CA ASN A 173 -7.04 -6.05 29.72
C ASN A 173 -6.40 -7.40 29.32
N GLY A 174 -5.89 -7.50 28.08
CA GLY A 174 -5.33 -8.73 27.53
C GLY A 174 -6.34 -9.68 26.87
N ASP A 175 -7.65 -9.37 26.86
CA ASP A 175 -8.63 -10.17 26.14
C ASP A 175 -8.43 -10.10 24.62
N SER A 176 -8.43 -11.26 23.96
CA SER A 176 -8.31 -11.36 22.51
C SER A 176 -9.67 -11.66 21.88
N ASP A 177 -10.60 -10.74 21.99
CA ASP A 177 -11.85 -10.86 21.25
C ASP A 177 -11.60 -10.75 19.74
N PHE A 178 -12.61 -11.12 18.95
CA PHE A 178 -12.53 -11.07 17.49
C PHE A 178 -12.15 -9.68 16.97
N ILE A 179 -12.69 -8.61 17.58
CA ILE A 179 -12.45 -7.23 17.14
C ILE A 179 -10.98 -6.86 17.32
N CYS A 180 -10.40 -7.21 18.47
CA CYS A 180 -9.01 -6.91 18.80
C CYS A 180 -8.04 -7.70 17.94
N TYR A 181 -8.38 -8.96 17.63
CA TYR A 181 -7.63 -9.74 16.65
C TYR A 181 -7.66 -9.07 15.26
N MET A 182 -8.83 -8.66 14.80
CA MET A 182 -9.01 -8.02 13.50
C MET A 182 -8.25 -6.69 13.40
N MET A 183 -8.25 -5.88 14.47
CA MET A 183 -7.48 -4.64 14.54
C MET A 183 -5.98 -4.89 14.41
N ARG A 184 -5.41 -5.82 15.19
CA ARG A 184 -4.00 -6.17 15.08
C ARG A 184 -3.64 -6.65 13.68
N LYS A 185 -4.54 -7.37 13.02
CA LYS A 185 -4.33 -7.83 11.65
C LYS A 185 -4.40 -6.70 10.62
N ILE A 186 -5.25 -5.69 10.79
CA ILE A 186 -5.25 -4.51 9.93
C ILE A 186 -3.92 -3.75 10.09
N VAL A 187 -3.48 -3.51 11.33
CA VAL A 187 -2.22 -2.79 11.60
C VAL A 187 -1.03 -3.55 11.01
N SER A 188 -0.95 -4.85 11.23
CA SER A 188 0.12 -5.70 10.68
C SER A 188 0.11 -5.73 9.15
N ASP A 189 -1.06 -5.73 8.49
CA ASP A 189 -1.08 -5.62 7.03
C ASP A 189 -0.62 -4.25 6.54
N LEU A 190 -0.93 -3.16 7.26
CA LEU A 190 -0.47 -1.80 6.93
C LEU A 190 1.04 -1.67 7.07
N GLU A 191 1.63 -2.26 8.11
CA GLU A 191 3.08 -2.41 8.29
C GLU A 191 3.71 -3.22 7.13
N HIS A 192 3.15 -4.38 6.78
CA HIS A 192 3.68 -5.14 5.65
C HIS A 192 3.62 -4.36 4.33
N ILE A 193 2.60 -3.51 4.14
CA ILE A 193 2.54 -2.62 2.97
C ILE A 193 3.71 -1.64 3.01
N SER A 194 4.04 -1.03 4.16
CA SER A 194 5.20 -0.14 4.24
C SER A 194 6.51 -0.84 3.93
N ASP A 195 6.70 -2.08 4.41
CA ASP A 195 7.88 -2.89 4.09
C ASP A 195 8.01 -3.08 2.57
N PHE A 196 6.93 -3.53 1.91
CA PHE A 196 6.94 -3.74 0.46
C PHE A 196 7.15 -2.44 -0.33
N VAL A 197 6.62 -1.31 0.14
CA VAL A 197 6.83 -0.01 -0.50
C VAL A 197 8.28 0.43 -0.40
N LYS A 198 8.91 0.26 0.76
CA LYS A 198 10.34 0.55 0.95
C LYS A 198 11.22 -0.32 0.06
N GLU A 199 10.99 -1.63 0.05
CA GLU A 199 11.76 -2.56 -0.79
C GLU A 199 11.61 -2.22 -2.29
N CYS A 200 10.39 -1.87 -2.73
CA CYS A 200 10.15 -1.29 -4.06
C CYS A 200 10.99 -0.04 -4.30
N ALA A 201 10.99 0.90 -3.36
CA ALA A 201 11.69 2.18 -3.50
C ALA A 201 13.20 2.00 -3.60
N GLU A 202 13.78 1.11 -2.80
CA GLU A 202 15.21 0.79 -2.84
C GLU A 202 15.59 0.22 -4.22
N ILE A 203 14.79 -0.67 -4.79
CA ILE A 203 15.05 -1.20 -6.15
C ILE A 203 14.85 -0.12 -7.22
N VAL A 204 13.81 0.71 -7.11
CA VAL A 204 13.57 1.84 -8.03
C VAL A 204 14.74 2.84 -8.01
N ALA A 205 15.44 2.97 -6.87
CA ALA A 205 16.61 3.84 -6.76
C ALA A 205 17.79 3.36 -7.63
N GLU A 206 17.86 2.05 -7.88
CA GLU A 206 18.91 1.40 -8.67
C GLU A 206 18.59 1.31 -10.17
N ILE A 207 17.36 1.63 -10.58
CA ILE A 207 16.89 1.67 -11.99
C ILE A 207 17.20 2.99 -12.69
#